data_AF-A0A2V7JMG0-F1
#
_entry.id   AF-A0A2V7JMG0-F1
#
_cell.length_a   1.000
_cell.length_b   1.000
_cell.length_c   1.000
_cell.angle_alpha   90.00
_cell.angle_beta   90.00
_cell.angle_gamma   90.00
#
_symmetry.space_group_name_H-M   'P 1'
#
loop_
_entity.id
_entity.type
_entity.pdbx_description
1 polymer ?
#
loop_
_entity_poly.entity_id
_entity_poly.type
_entity_poly.pdbx_seq_one_letter_code
_entity_poly.pdbx_strand_id
1 'polypeptide(L)'
;MPNRLEDDVRNAFERANDGTGSPDELLSAVRILVRDLKREGSPPEKVIVTVKQVCGLPMITFAGDTDAAADSTQAKQISDMMVRAAIDEYYSAPKFHTNPV
;
A
#
# COMPACT_ATOMS: atom_id res chain seq x y z
N MET A 1 9.98 -1.93 -17.64
CA MET A 1 10.25 -3.06 -16.72
C MET A 1 9.01 -3.23 -15.86
N PRO A 2 8.08 -4.12 -16.24
CA PRO A 2 6.73 -4.16 -15.65
C PRO A 2 6.70 -4.39 -14.13
N ASN A 3 7.78 -4.86 -13.51
CA ASN A 3 7.77 -5.24 -12.09
C ASN A 3 8.58 -4.30 -11.17
N ARG A 4 9.19 -3.23 -11.68
CA ARG A 4 10.12 -2.42 -10.86
C ARG A 4 9.43 -1.77 -9.66
N LEU A 5 8.23 -1.22 -9.85
CA LEU A 5 7.48 -0.58 -8.76
C LEU A 5 6.96 -1.61 -7.74
N GLU A 6 6.59 -2.79 -8.21
CA GLU A 6 6.20 -3.90 -7.32
C GLU A 6 7.40 -4.38 -6.50
N ASP A 7 8.56 -4.53 -7.11
CA ASP A 7 9.80 -4.91 -6.42
C ASP A 7 10.22 -3.84 -5.39
N ASP A 8 10.08 -2.56 -5.71
CA ASP A 8 10.35 -1.45 -4.79
C ASP A 8 9.43 -1.51 -3.55
N VAL A 9 8.14 -1.78 -3.75
CA VAL A 9 7.17 -1.95 -2.65
C VAL A 9 7.50 -3.19 -1.81
N ARG A 10 7.82 -4.32 -2.45
CA ARG A 10 8.19 -5.56 -1.75
C ARG A 10 9.42 -5.35 -0.86
N ASN A 11 10.49 -4.79 -1.42
CA ASN A 11 11.74 -4.52 -0.71
C ASN A 11 11.54 -3.51 0.43
N ALA A 12 10.70 -2.49 0.23
CA ALA A 12 10.40 -1.53 1.30
C ALA A 12 9.56 -2.16 2.43
N PHE A 13 8.65 -3.08 2.09
CA PHE A 13 7.83 -3.79 3.06
C PHE A 13 8.66 -4.74 3.93
N GLU A 14 9.56 -5.52 3.32
CA GLU A 14 10.50 -6.38 4.03
C GLU A 14 11.38 -5.58 5.00
N ARG A 15 12.01 -4.49 4.52
CA ARG A 15 12.85 -3.65 5.37
C ARG A 15 12.07 -3.00 6.52
N ALA A 16 10.83 -2.56 6.28
CA ALA A 16 9.99 -1.99 7.32
C ALA A 16 9.63 -3.02 8.41
N ASN A 17 9.33 -4.27 8.01
CA ASN A 17 9.04 -5.37 8.95
C ASN A 17 10.27 -5.79 9.75
N ASP A 18 11.45 -5.81 9.12
CA ASP A 18 12.72 -6.15 9.78
C ASP A 18 13.27 -5.00 10.64
N GLY A 19 12.61 -3.83 10.65
CA GLY A 19 13.05 -2.63 11.37
C GLY A 19 14.31 -1.97 10.78
N THR A 20 14.75 -2.39 9.59
CA THR A 20 15.91 -1.85 8.88
C THR A 20 15.57 -0.72 7.91
N GLY A 21 14.27 -0.54 7.61
CA GLY A 21 13.72 0.53 6.80
C GLY A 21 12.64 1.33 7.52
N SER A 22 12.35 2.52 7.01
CA SER A 22 11.30 3.37 7.59
C SER A 22 9.92 3.03 7.00
N PRO A 23 8.84 3.14 7.80
CA PRO A 23 7.48 3.05 7.27
C PRO A 23 7.21 4.08 6.16
N ASP A 24 7.79 5.28 6.25
CA ASP A 24 7.60 6.33 5.25
C ASP A 24 8.13 5.94 3.85
N GLU A 25 9.24 5.21 3.78
CA GLU A 25 9.75 4.66 2.51
C GLU A 25 8.74 3.71 1.87
N LEU A 26 8.15 2.81 2.66
CA LEU A 26 7.09 1.91 2.20
C LEU A 26 5.87 2.71 1.71
N LEU A 27 5.40 3.68 2.50
CA LEU A 27 4.24 4.48 2.13
C LEU A 27 4.47 5.26 0.83
N SER A 28 5.69 5.77 0.63
CA SER A 28 6.07 6.45 -0.61
C SER A 28 6.02 5.50 -1.82
N ALA A 29 6.63 4.32 -1.70
CA ALA A 29 6.63 3.31 -2.76
C ALA A 29 5.19 2.87 -3.13
N VAL A 30 4.35 2.63 -2.11
CA VAL A 30 2.95 2.25 -2.27
C VAL A 30 2.17 3.33 -3.02
N ARG A 31 2.35 4.61 -2.66
CA ARG A 31 1.69 5.72 -3.36
C ARG A 31 2.09 5.82 -4.82
N ILE A 32 3.36 5.58 -5.14
CA ILE A 32 3.86 5.58 -6.52
C ILE A 32 3.21 4.45 -7.32
N LEU A 33 3.19 3.24 -6.78
CA LEU A 33 2.54 2.08 -7.42
C LEU A 33 1.04 2.33 -7.64
N VAL A 34 0.34 2.85 -6.63
CA VAL A 34 -1.10 3.15 -6.73
C VAL A 34 -1.39 4.20 -7.79
N ARG A 35 -0.57 5.25 -7.91
CA ARG A 35 -0.71 6.26 -8.98
C ARG A 35 -0.54 5.65 -10.36
N ASP A 36 0.39 4.72 -10.51
CA ASP A 36 0.66 4.04 -11.78
C ASP A 36 -0.53 3.16 -12.17
N LEU A 37 -0.97 2.28 -11.26
CA LEU A 37 -2.15 1.42 -11.48
C LEU A 37 -3.42 2.22 -11.75
N LYS A 38 -3.62 3.35 -11.06
CA LYS A 38 -4.74 4.28 -11.30
C LYS A 38 -4.65 4.91 -12.69
N ARG A 39 -3.45 5.29 -13.13
CA ARG A 39 -3.22 5.83 -14.48
C ARG A 39 -3.51 4.80 -15.57
N GLU A 40 -3.23 3.53 -15.31
CA GLU A 40 -3.60 2.41 -16.18
C GLU A 40 -5.10 2.08 -16.18
N GLY A 41 -5.90 2.75 -15.34
CA GLY A 41 -7.34 2.55 -15.24
C GLY A 41 -7.76 1.34 -14.40
N SER A 42 -6.88 0.83 -13.54
CA SER A 42 -7.23 -0.27 -12.64
C SER A 42 -8.26 0.18 -11.60
N PRO A 43 -9.33 -0.62 -11.33
CA PRO A 43 -10.32 -0.31 -10.31
C PRO A 43 -9.73 -0.42 -8.88
N PRO A 44 -10.34 0.24 -7.88
CA PRO A 44 -9.79 0.33 -6.52
C PRO A 44 -9.55 -1.05 -5.90
N GLU A 45 -10.46 -2.00 -6.10
CA GLU A 45 -10.35 -3.36 -5.57
C GLU A 45 -9.12 -4.07 -6.11
N LYS A 46 -8.87 -3.91 -7.42
CA LYS A 46 -7.69 -4.49 -8.08
C LYS A 46 -6.41 -3.86 -7.56
N VAL A 47 -6.38 -2.55 -7.35
CA VAL A 47 -5.22 -1.85 -6.79
C VAL A 47 -4.90 -2.39 -5.39
N ILE A 48 -5.88 -2.49 -4.50
CA ILE A 48 -5.69 -2.99 -3.14
C ILE A 48 -5.20 -4.44 -3.16
N VAL A 49 -5.78 -5.28 -4.02
CA VAL A 49 -5.35 -6.67 -4.22
C VAL A 49 -3.89 -6.74 -4.66
N THR A 50 -3.50 -5.97 -5.67
CA THR A 50 -2.12 -5.93 -6.17
C THR A 50 -1.15 -5.51 -5.07
N VAL A 51 -1.42 -4.43 -4.35
CA VAL A 51 -0.55 -3.97 -3.27
C VAL A 51 -0.40 -5.04 -2.17
N LYS A 52 -1.51 -5.69 -1.76
CA LYS A 52 -1.44 -6.80 -0.78
C LYS A 52 -0.61 -7.98 -1.27
N GLN A 53 -0.81 -8.40 -2.52
CA GLN A 53 -0.06 -9.50 -3.13
C GLN A 53 1.44 -9.20 -3.21
N VAL A 54 1.81 -7.98 -3.58
CA VAL A 54 3.21 -7.54 -3.65
C VAL A 54 3.88 -7.61 -2.28
N CYS A 55 3.15 -7.25 -1.22
CA CYS A 55 3.59 -7.37 0.17
C CYS A 55 3.48 -8.79 0.75
N GLY A 56 3.06 -9.79 -0.02
CA GLY A 56 2.89 -11.17 0.45
C GLY A 56 1.78 -11.33 1.51
N LEU A 57 0.84 -10.38 1.58
CA LEU A 57 -0.24 -10.42 2.56
C LEU A 57 -1.34 -11.40 2.14
N PRO A 58 -1.93 -12.13 3.09
CA PRO A 58 -3.05 -13.03 2.80
C PRO A 58 -4.26 -12.25 2.26
N MET A 59 -4.90 -12.79 1.23
CA MET A 59 -6.07 -12.22 0.56
C MET A 59 -7.40 -12.56 1.26
N ILE A 60 -7.36 -13.38 2.31
CA ILE A 60 -8.56 -13.95 2.93
C ILE A 60 -9.15 -12.96 3.94
N THR A 61 -10.41 -12.58 3.75
CA THR A 61 -11.23 -11.93 4.79
C THR A 61 -11.60 -12.97 5.84
N PHE A 62 -10.75 -13.14 6.86
CA PHE A 62 -11.15 -13.94 8.02
C PHE A 62 -12.12 -13.13 8.88
N ALA A 63 -13.36 -13.60 8.95
CA ALA A 63 -14.39 -13.12 9.89
C ALA A 63 -14.06 -13.44 11.38
N GLY A 64 -12.81 -13.84 11.67
CA GLY A 64 -12.28 -14.10 13.01
C GLY A 64 -11.39 -13.00 13.58
N ASP A 65 -11.11 -11.93 12.83
CA ASP A 65 -10.23 -10.84 13.27
C ASP A 65 -10.83 -9.92 14.34
N THR A 66 -12.08 -10.18 14.77
CA THR A 66 -12.68 -9.45 15.89
C THR A 66 -11.92 -9.65 17.20
N ASP A 67 -11.11 -10.71 17.34
CA ASP A 67 -10.21 -10.93 18.48
C ASP A 67 -8.74 -10.56 18.18
N ALA A 68 -8.36 -10.48 16.89
CA ALA A 68 -7.05 -9.99 16.46
C ALA A 68 -6.91 -8.45 16.60
N ALA A 69 -8.00 -7.73 16.90
CA ALA A 69 -7.97 -6.31 17.25
C ALA A 69 -7.07 -5.99 18.46
N ALA A 70 -6.70 -7.01 19.26
CA ALA A 70 -5.72 -6.91 20.34
C ALA A 70 -4.26 -7.18 19.91
N ASP A 71 -4.02 -7.65 18.68
CA ASP A 71 -2.67 -8.01 18.23
C ASP A 71 -1.92 -6.76 17.74
N SER A 72 -1.05 -6.23 18.59
CA SER A 72 -0.24 -5.02 18.37
C SER A 72 1.06 -5.30 17.62
N THR A 73 1.13 -6.40 16.87
CA THR A 73 2.33 -6.78 16.13
C THR A 73 2.72 -5.71 15.13
N GLN A 74 4.02 -5.40 15.09
CA GLN A 74 4.60 -4.40 14.18
C GLN A 74 4.20 -4.67 12.72
N ALA A 75 4.21 -5.94 12.31
CA ALA A 75 3.82 -6.36 10.96
C ALA A 75 2.37 -5.97 10.62
N LYS A 76 1.43 -6.13 11.56
CA LYS A 76 0.03 -5.75 11.38
C LYS A 76 -0.13 -4.23 11.27
N GLN A 77 0.56 -3.48 12.12
CA GLN A 77 0.55 -2.01 12.06
C GLN A 77 1.08 -1.50 10.72
N ILE A 78 2.18 -2.07 10.23
CA ILE A 78 2.77 -1.73 8.93
C ILE A 78 1.80 -2.09 7.79
N SER A 79 1.18 -3.27 7.82
CA SER A 79 0.21 -3.66 6.80
C SER A 79 -1.02 -2.76 6.78
N ASP A 80 -1.56 -2.39 7.94
CA ASP A 80 -2.75 -1.53 8.04
C ASP A 80 -2.44 -0.11 7.53
N MET A 81 -1.29 0.44 7.90
CA MET A 81 -0.81 1.73 7.39
C MET A 81 -0.64 1.72 5.87
N MET A 82 -0.05 0.66 5.33
CA MET A 82 0.15 0.51 3.89
C MET A 82 -1.19 0.44 3.14
N VAL A 83 -2.14 -0.38 3.61
CA VAL A 83 -3.46 -0.52 2.97
C VAL A 83 -4.20 0.81 3.01
N ARG A 84 -4.15 1.52 4.15
CA ARG A 84 -4.77 2.84 4.28
C ARG A 84 -4.15 3.85 3.31
N ALA A 85 -2.83 3.89 3.19
CA ALA A 85 -2.16 4.77 2.24
C ALA A 85 -2.53 4.46 0.79
N ALA A 86 -2.72 3.18 0.44
CA ALA A 86 -3.16 2.79 -0.89
C ALA A 86 -4.58 3.29 -1.19
N ILE A 87 -5.50 3.15 -0.24
CA ILE A 87 -6.88 3.65 -0.36
C ILE A 87 -6.87 5.18 -0.48
N ASP A 88 -6.18 5.87 0.44
CA ASP A 88 -6.13 7.33 0.48
C ASP A 88 -5.56 7.92 -0.83
N GLU A 89 -4.49 7.31 -1.36
CA GLU A 89 -3.90 7.76 -2.62
C GLU A 89 -4.81 7.49 -3.82
N TYR A 90 -5.46 6.32 -3.87
CA TYR A 90 -6.35 5.97 -4.97
C TYR A 90 -7.53 6.95 -5.06
N TYR A 91 -8.15 7.30 -3.92
CA TYR A 91 -9.28 8.23 -3.87
C TYR A 91 -8.88 9.70 -3.77
N SER A 92 -7.59 10.01 -3.67
CA SER A 92 -7.13 11.39 -3.71
C SER A 92 -7.53 12.07 -5.04
N ALA A 93 -8.10 13.27 -4.93
CA ALA A 93 -8.38 14.10 -6.08
C ALA A 93 -7.05 14.43 -6.80
N PRO A 94 -7.03 14.49 -8.14
CA PRO A 94 -5.85 14.99 -8.83
C PRO A 94 -5.56 16.39 -8.30
N LYS A 95 -4.37 16.59 -7.72
CA LYS A 95 -3.88 17.91 -7.37
C LYS A 95 -3.56 18.64 -8.68
N PHE A 96 -4.60 19.13 -9.36
CA PHE A 96 -4.42 20.12 -10.40
C PHE A 96 -3.82 21.34 -9.70
N HIS A 97 -2.55 21.62 -9.98
CA HIS A 97 -1.98 22.93 -9.70
C HIS A 97 -2.71 23.90 -10.64
N THR A 98 -3.82 24.45 -10.19
CA THR A 98 -4.39 25.65 -10.81
C THR A 98 -3.37 26.77 -10.59
N ASN A 99 -2.57 27.06 -11.61
CA ASN A 99 -1.85 28.33 -11.65
C ASN A 99 -2.90 29.44 -11.59
N PRO A 100 -2.78 30.40 -10.66
CA PRO A 100 -3.62 31.59 -10.70
C PRO A 100 -3.26 32.37 -11.98
N VAL A 101 -4.29 32.74 -12.73
CA VAL A 101 -4.22 33.58 -13.94
C VAL A 101 -3.99 35.03 -13.53
#